data_AF-V4VDV3-F1
#
_entry.id   AF-V4VDV3-F1
#
_cell.length_a   1.000
_cell.length_b   1.000
_cell.length_c   1.000
_cell.angle_alpha   90.00
_cell.angle_beta   90.00
_cell.angle_gamma   90.00
#
_symmetry.space_group_name_H-M   'P 1'
#
loop_
_entity.id
_entity.type
_entity.pdbx_description
1 polymer ?
#
loop_
_entity_poly.entity_id
_entity_poly.type
_entity_poly.pdbx_seq_one_letter_code
_entity_poly.pdbx_strand_id
1 'polypeptide(L)'
;AKSIKINFGTNRVVLGFWVIFTPLVARIPKTVYFLTLEAISVGNQRIEVLDSSSSGTKEGNVIIDSGTTLTLLPQVFSSELMSVVSSLINAVPIKDPNELLDLCYNFSSDFNIPEITVHFTGAYVKLSPLNTFTRVSRELVCLIFKGFDQSLAIYGKLMQMNFLVGYDTEKQTVSFKQIDCTNQ
;
A
#
# COMPACT_ATOMS: atom_id res chain seq x y z
N ALA A 1 15.49 -19.60 3.18
CA ALA A 1 14.24 -18.81 3.15
C ALA A 1 13.74 -18.66 4.59
N LYS A 2 13.51 -17.44 5.08
CA LYS A 2 12.82 -17.24 6.37
C LYS A 2 11.34 -17.54 6.17
N SER A 3 10.74 -18.30 7.08
CA SER A 3 9.34 -18.73 7.00
C SER A 3 8.42 -17.57 7.39
N ILE A 4 7.43 -17.26 6.56
CA ILE A 4 6.33 -16.35 6.90
C ILE A 4 5.30 -17.16 7.70
N LYS A 5 4.81 -16.61 8.82
CA LYS A 5 3.82 -17.27 9.67
C LYS A 5 2.45 -16.65 9.49
N ILE A 6 1.43 -17.50 9.37
CA ILE A 6 0.02 -17.12 9.45
C ILE A 6 -0.55 -17.86 10.67
N ASN A 7 -1.12 -17.10 11.60
CA ASN A 7 -1.72 -17.65 12.82
C ASN A 7 -3.24 -17.54 12.75
N PHE A 8 -3.94 -18.62 13.10
CA PHE A 8 -5.40 -18.66 13.18
C PHE A 8 -5.84 -18.84 14.65
N GLY A 9 -7.08 -18.46 14.96
CA GLY A 9 -7.66 -18.64 16.30
C GLY A 9 -7.26 -17.56 17.31
N THR A 10 -7.14 -17.92 18.59
CA THR A 10 -6.92 -16.96 19.70
C THR A 10 -5.56 -16.27 19.67
N ASN A 11 -4.58 -16.82 18.94
CA ASN A 11 -3.27 -16.19 18.70
C ASN A 11 -3.30 -15.10 17.60
N ARG A 12 -4.48 -14.64 17.19
CA ARG A 12 -4.69 -13.65 16.11
C ARG A 12 -4.44 -12.20 16.51
N VAL A 13 -4.47 -11.88 17.81
CA VAL A 13 -4.53 -10.49 18.25
C VAL A 13 -3.15 -9.86 18.19
N VAL A 14 -2.96 -8.95 17.24
CA VAL A 14 -1.78 -8.09 17.19
C VAL A 14 -1.94 -7.07 18.34
N LEU A 15 -1.24 -7.33 19.45
CA LEU A 15 -1.28 -6.49 20.65
C LEU A 15 0.06 -5.77 20.87
N GLY A 16 -0.02 -4.68 21.64
CA GLY A 16 1.13 -3.93 22.15
C GLY A 16 1.12 -2.46 21.75
N PHE A 17 2.20 -1.77 22.12
CA PHE A 17 2.43 -0.39 21.71
C PHE A 17 2.51 -0.29 20.18
N TRP A 18 2.02 0.83 19.64
CA TRP A 18 2.08 1.19 18.21
C TRP A 18 1.24 0.33 17.26
N VAL A 19 0.29 -0.44 17.78
CA VAL A 19 -0.73 -1.08 16.92
C VAL A 19 -1.77 -0.03 16.54
N ILE A 20 -2.03 0.10 15.23
CA ILE A 20 -3.07 0.97 14.68
C ILE A 20 -4.18 0.13 14.06
N PHE A 21 -5.41 0.64 14.10
CA PHE A 21 -6.62 -0.09 13.72
C PHE A 21 -7.43 0.68 12.70
N THR A 22 -7.96 -0.02 11.71
CA THR A 22 -8.93 0.49 10.73
C THR A 22 -10.14 -0.43 10.69
N PRO A 23 -11.36 0.11 10.50
CA PRO A 23 -12.55 -0.71 10.33
C PRO A 23 -12.49 -1.58 9.07
N LEU A 24 -13.05 -2.79 9.16
CA LEU A 24 -13.50 -3.57 8.01
C LEU A 24 -14.85 -3.05 7.56
N VAL A 25 -15.01 -2.85 6.25
CA VAL A 25 -16.27 -2.39 5.66
C VAL A 25 -17.00 -3.59 5.05
N ALA A 26 -18.25 -3.79 5.45
CA ALA A 26 -19.07 -4.86 4.90
C ALA A 26 -19.54 -4.50 3.48
N ARG A 27 -19.04 -5.22 2.46
CA ARG A 27 -19.50 -5.12 1.07
C ARG A 27 -19.64 -6.49 0.42
N ILE A 28 -20.22 -6.53 -0.78
CA ILE A 28 -20.34 -7.72 -1.62
C ILE A 28 -19.24 -7.65 -2.71
N PRO A 29 -18.52 -8.76 -2.99
CA PRO A 29 -18.68 -10.08 -2.38
C PRO A 29 -18.05 -10.18 -0.99
N LYS A 30 -18.63 -11.02 -0.11
CA LYS A 30 -18.11 -11.29 1.25
C LYS A 30 -16.83 -12.14 1.27
N THR A 31 -16.26 -12.43 0.11
CA THR A 31 -15.05 -13.26 -0.05
C THR A 31 -13.77 -12.43 0.01
N VAL A 32 -13.87 -11.10 0.11
CA VAL A 32 -12.73 -10.19 0.21
C VAL A 32 -12.95 -9.19 1.35
N TYR A 33 -11.85 -8.59 1.83
CA TYR A 33 -11.87 -7.62 2.91
C TYR A 33 -11.73 -6.20 2.36
N PHE A 34 -12.67 -5.34 2.72
CA PHE A 34 -12.66 -3.94 2.29
C PHE A 34 -12.27 -3.03 3.45
N LEU A 35 -11.46 -2.02 3.15
CA LEU A 35 -11.13 -0.91 4.04
C LEU A 35 -11.55 0.40 3.36
N THR A 36 -11.46 1.50 4.11
CA THR A 36 -11.67 2.84 3.56
C THR A 36 -10.33 3.55 3.46
N LEU A 37 -9.87 3.78 2.23
CA LEU A 37 -8.71 4.60 1.90
C LEU A 37 -9.16 6.05 1.72
N GLU A 38 -8.63 6.95 2.54
CA GLU A 38 -8.94 8.38 2.50
C GLU A 38 -7.94 9.12 1.62
N ALA A 39 -6.65 8.84 1.79
CA ALA A 39 -5.58 9.54 1.11
C ALA A 39 -4.28 8.74 1.07
N ILE A 40 -3.34 9.20 0.25
CA ILE A 40 -1.94 8.82 0.35
C ILE A 40 -1.11 10.12 0.48
N SER A 41 -0.24 10.17 1.48
CA SER A 41 0.73 11.26 1.59
C SER A 41 2.10 10.85 1.08
N VAL A 42 2.77 11.77 0.39
CA VAL A 42 4.16 11.66 -0.03
C VAL A 42 4.92 12.86 0.54
N GLY A 43 5.82 12.61 1.49
CA GLY A 43 6.36 13.66 2.35
C GLY A 43 5.23 14.44 3.03
N ASN A 44 5.22 15.75 2.82
CA ASN A 44 4.20 16.65 3.38
C ASN A 44 2.99 16.88 2.46
N GLN A 45 2.96 16.26 1.28
CA GLN A 45 1.86 16.42 0.32
C GLN A 45 0.84 15.31 0.50
N ARG A 46 -0.41 15.65 0.83
CA ARG A 46 -1.53 14.71 0.98
C ARG A 46 -2.38 14.73 -0.29
N ILE A 47 -2.58 13.56 -0.87
CA ILE A 47 -3.37 13.35 -2.08
C ILE A 47 -4.63 12.61 -1.66
N GLU A 48 -5.77 13.28 -1.70
CA GLU A 48 -7.06 12.69 -1.35
C GLU A 48 -7.50 11.70 -2.43
N VAL A 49 -8.11 10.59 -2.02
CA VAL A 49 -8.81 9.73 -2.97
C VAL A 49 -10.00 10.52 -3.49
N LEU A 50 -9.94 10.94 -4.75
CA LEU A 50 -11.08 11.56 -5.40
C LEU A 50 -12.28 10.61 -5.37
N ASP A 51 -13.49 11.15 -5.22
CA ASP A 51 -14.76 10.43 -5.36
C ASP A 51 -14.96 10.00 -6.84
N SER A 52 -14.01 9.24 -7.40
CA SER A 52 -14.02 8.77 -8.78
C SER A 52 -14.82 7.48 -8.95
N SER A 53 -15.44 6.98 -7.88
CA SER A 53 -16.29 5.79 -8.01
C SER A 53 -17.63 6.18 -8.60
N SER A 54 -17.94 5.63 -9.77
CA SER A 54 -19.30 5.54 -10.31
C SER A 54 -20.28 4.79 -9.37
N SER A 55 -19.77 4.23 -8.26
CA SER A 55 -20.51 3.49 -7.25
C SER A 55 -20.96 4.32 -6.04
N GLY A 56 -20.54 5.59 -5.92
CA GLY A 56 -21.05 6.53 -4.91
C GLY A 56 -20.75 6.18 -3.44
N THR A 57 -19.79 5.31 -3.13
CA THR A 57 -19.47 4.94 -1.74
C THR A 57 -18.09 5.46 -1.35
N LYS A 58 -18.06 6.35 -0.35
CA LYS A 58 -16.82 6.86 0.28
C LYS A 58 -16.10 5.78 1.09
N GLU A 59 -16.84 4.78 1.56
CA GLU A 59 -16.31 3.70 2.39
C GLU A 59 -16.11 2.40 1.60
N GLY A 60 -15.14 1.59 2.04
CA GLY A 60 -14.89 0.28 1.43
C GLY A 60 -14.36 0.37 0.00
N ASN A 61 -13.62 1.43 -0.32
CA ASN A 61 -13.10 1.75 -1.65
C ASN A 61 -11.76 1.07 -1.97
N VAL A 62 -11.23 0.27 -1.06
CA VAL A 62 -9.99 -0.50 -1.26
C VAL A 62 -10.13 -1.92 -0.72
N ILE A 63 -9.64 -2.90 -1.47
CA ILE A 63 -9.47 -4.28 -1.01
C ILE A 63 -8.08 -4.43 -0.41
N ILE A 64 -7.95 -5.04 0.77
CA ILE A 64 -6.66 -5.52 1.26
C ILE A 64 -6.43 -6.96 0.78
N ASP A 65 -5.39 -7.16 -0.04
CA ASP A 65 -5.16 -8.46 -0.69
C ASP A 65 -3.67 -8.83 -0.70
N SER A 66 -3.34 -9.94 -0.06
CA SER A 66 -1.98 -10.50 -0.04
C SER A 66 -1.67 -11.36 -1.27
N GLY A 67 -2.68 -11.71 -2.08
CA GLY A 67 -2.53 -12.42 -3.36
C GLY A 67 -2.09 -11.51 -4.50
N THR A 68 -2.40 -10.22 -4.43
CA THR A 68 -1.93 -9.21 -5.38
C THR A 68 -0.56 -8.67 -4.96
N THR A 69 0.45 -8.77 -5.83
CA THR A 69 1.81 -8.32 -5.50
C THR A 69 1.91 -6.80 -5.32
N LEU A 70 1.41 -6.04 -6.31
CA LEU A 70 1.48 -4.58 -6.38
C LEU A 70 0.25 -3.94 -5.75
N THR A 71 0.31 -2.63 -5.50
CA THR A 71 -0.88 -1.87 -5.12
C THR A 71 -1.48 -1.23 -6.36
N LEU A 72 -2.74 -1.54 -6.61
CA LEU A 72 -3.47 -1.08 -7.78
C LEU A 72 -4.39 0.07 -7.37
N LEU A 73 -4.30 1.20 -8.06
CA LEU A 73 -5.07 2.41 -7.78
C LEU A 73 -5.85 2.85 -9.02
N PRO A 74 -7.03 3.49 -8.85
CA PRO A 74 -7.73 4.13 -9.96
C PRO A 74 -6.78 5.02 -10.76
N GLN A 75 -6.85 4.94 -12.09
CA GLN A 75 -5.85 5.54 -12.99
C GLN A 75 -5.56 7.03 -12.70
N VAL A 76 -6.59 7.82 -12.41
CA VAL A 76 -6.45 9.26 -12.10
C VAL A 76 -5.65 9.47 -10.82
N PHE A 77 -6.02 8.74 -9.76
CA PHE A 77 -5.35 8.83 -8.46
C PHE A 77 -3.90 8.32 -8.53
N SER A 78 -3.66 7.24 -9.28
CA SER A 78 -2.31 6.73 -9.52
C SER A 78 -1.42 7.73 -10.25
N SER A 79 -1.95 8.39 -11.28
CA SER A 79 -1.21 9.37 -12.08
C SER A 79 -0.80 10.58 -11.22
N GLU A 80 -1.71 11.08 -10.38
CA GLU A 80 -1.42 12.17 -9.45
C GLU A 80 -0.35 11.78 -8.42
N LEU A 81 -0.49 10.59 -7.82
CA LEU A 81 0.50 10.03 -6.90
C LEU A 81 1.89 9.93 -7.51
N MET A 82 1.99 9.39 -8.74
CA MET A 82 3.27 9.25 -9.43
C MET A 82 3.90 10.60 -9.75
N SER A 83 3.09 11.60 -10.15
CA SER A 83 3.55 12.97 -10.39
C SER A 83 4.16 13.58 -9.12
N VAL A 84 3.47 13.45 -7.98
CA VAL A 84 3.97 13.94 -6.69
C VAL A 84 5.26 13.22 -6.28
N VAL A 85 5.30 11.89 -6.35
CA VAL A 85 6.51 11.11 -6.04
C VAL A 85 7.67 11.56 -6.92
N SER A 86 7.44 11.72 -8.23
CA SER A 86 8.47 12.15 -9.17
C SER A 86 8.98 13.56 -8.89
N SER A 87 8.12 14.47 -8.42
CA SER A 87 8.53 15.84 -8.10
C SER A 87 9.46 15.93 -6.89
N LEU A 88 9.43 14.92 -6.00
CA LEU A 88 10.23 14.87 -4.77
C LEU A 88 11.50 14.02 -4.90
N ILE A 89 11.68 13.33 -6.02
CA ILE A 89 12.89 12.54 -6.30
C ILE A 89 13.79 13.32 -7.26
N ASN A 90 15.01 13.63 -6.81
CA ASN A 90 16.01 14.32 -7.62
C ASN A 90 16.75 13.36 -8.57
N ALA A 91 16.01 12.63 -9.40
CA ALA A 91 16.53 11.74 -10.41
C ALA A 91 15.59 11.72 -11.62
N VAL A 92 16.13 11.47 -12.80
CA VAL A 92 15.32 11.38 -14.03
C VAL A 92 14.61 10.02 -14.06
N PRO A 93 13.27 9.99 -14.23
CA PRO A 93 12.55 8.74 -14.43
C PRO A 93 13.04 7.99 -15.66
N ILE A 94 13.13 6.66 -15.55
CA ILE A 94 13.52 5.75 -16.63
C ILE A 94 12.38 4.77 -16.86
N LYS A 95 12.16 4.40 -18.13
CA LYS A 95 11.15 3.42 -18.49
C LYS A 95 11.55 2.01 -18.03
N ASP A 96 10.62 1.27 -17.45
CA ASP A 96 10.77 -0.18 -17.26
C ASP A 96 10.76 -0.88 -18.63
N PRO A 97 11.82 -1.61 -19.02
CA PRO A 97 11.86 -2.36 -20.28
C PRO A 97 10.72 -3.39 -20.42
N ASN A 98 10.16 -3.87 -19.31
CA ASN A 98 9.06 -4.82 -19.32
C ASN A 98 7.67 -4.15 -19.25
N GLU A 99 7.63 -2.82 -19.11
CA GLU A 99 6.39 -2.03 -19.00
C GLU A 99 5.46 -2.51 -17.86
N LEU A 100 6.04 -3.12 -16.82
CA LEU A 100 5.28 -3.61 -15.67
C LEU A 100 5.04 -2.49 -14.65
N LEU A 101 5.99 -1.57 -14.49
CA LEU A 101 5.93 -0.47 -13.53
C LEU A 101 6.11 0.89 -14.22
N ASP A 102 5.32 1.86 -13.78
CA ASP A 102 5.14 3.12 -14.50
C ASP A 102 6.15 4.22 -14.10
N LEU A 103 6.76 4.10 -12.91
CA LEU A 103 7.73 5.07 -12.39
C LEU A 103 8.96 4.37 -11.83
N CYS A 104 10.09 4.48 -12.54
CA CYS A 104 11.35 3.85 -12.16
C CYS A 104 12.53 4.82 -12.24
N TYR A 105 13.61 4.49 -11.53
CA TYR A 105 14.84 5.26 -11.46
C TYR A 105 16.05 4.33 -11.49
N ASN A 106 17.20 4.87 -11.91
CA ASN A 106 18.45 4.11 -11.84
C ASN A 106 18.87 3.93 -10.37
N PHE A 107 18.99 2.68 -9.91
CA PHE A 107 19.38 2.29 -8.55
C PHE A 107 20.73 2.87 -8.12
N SER A 108 21.62 3.15 -9.07
CA SER A 108 22.95 3.73 -8.81
C SER A 108 22.92 5.24 -8.59
N SER A 109 21.77 5.89 -8.82
CA SER A 109 21.59 7.32 -8.59
C SER A 109 21.48 7.58 -7.09
N ASP A 110 22.15 8.62 -6.62
CA ASP A 110 22.05 9.06 -5.23
C ASP A 110 20.78 9.90 -5.04
N PHE A 111 19.66 9.25 -4.73
CA PHE A 111 18.40 9.91 -4.39
C PHE A 111 17.75 9.31 -3.16
N ASN A 112 17.01 10.15 -2.45
CA ASN A 112 16.21 9.74 -1.31
C ASN A 112 14.81 9.35 -1.78
N ILE A 113 14.34 8.18 -1.33
CA ILE A 113 12.94 7.79 -1.50
C ILE A 113 12.10 8.62 -0.53
N PRO A 114 11.06 9.34 -1.01
CA PRO A 114 10.20 10.11 -0.14
C PRO A 114 9.41 9.18 0.78
N GLU A 115 9.12 9.66 1.99
CA GLU A 115 8.23 8.96 2.91
C GLU A 115 6.82 8.87 2.32
N ILE A 116 6.20 7.69 2.36
CA ILE A 116 4.82 7.49 1.93
C ILE A 116 4.01 6.96 3.11
N THR A 117 2.85 7.58 3.34
CA THR A 117 1.88 7.16 4.37
C THR A 117 0.53 6.92 3.72
N VAL A 118 -0.04 5.75 3.98
CA VAL A 118 -1.40 5.40 3.55
C VAL A 118 -2.36 5.76 4.67
N HIS A 119 -3.38 6.56 4.35
CA HIS A 119 -4.38 7.01 5.30
C HIS A 119 -5.64 6.19 5.11
N PHE A 120 -5.83 5.19 5.95
CA PHE A 120 -7.13 4.55 6.11
C PHE A 120 -7.92 5.28 7.18
N THR A 121 -9.25 5.11 7.19
CA THR A 121 -10.09 5.63 8.27
C THR A 121 -9.61 5.07 9.62
N GLY A 122 -9.13 5.97 10.48
CA GLY A 122 -8.62 5.65 11.82
C GLY A 122 -7.18 5.11 11.88
N ALA A 123 -6.50 4.92 10.74
CA ALA A 123 -5.14 4.37 10.72
C ALA A 123 -4.23 5.05 9.69
N TYR A 124 -3.05 5.48 10.14
CA TYR A 124 -1.99 6.02 9.29
C TYR A 124 -0.85 5.01 9.18
N VAL A 125 -0.81 4.29 8.06
CA VAL A 125 0.20 3.25 7.81
C VAL A 125 1.40 3.89 7.13
N LYS A 126 2.41 4.23 7.93
CA LYS A 126 3.70 4.75 7.47
C LYS A 126 4.54 3.63 6.88
N LEU A 127 5.01 3.80 5.65
CA LEU A 127 5.70 2.76 4.90
C LEU A 127 7.21 2.99 4.86
N SER A 128 7.97 1.89 4.88
CA SER A 128 9.39 1.94 4.59
C SER A 128 9.64 1.99 3.06
N PRO A 129 10.85 2.36 2.61
CA PRO A 129 11.23 2.28 1.20
C PRO A 129 11.01 0.88 0.59
N LEU A 130 11.20 -0.19 1.37
CA LEU A 130 10.97 -1.57 0.93
C LEU A 130 9.49 -1.91 0.69
N ASN A 131 8.58 -1.10 1.24
CA ASN A 131 7.14 -1.24 1.05
C ASN A 131 6.61 -0.41 -0.13
N THR A 132 7.44 0.43 -0.75
CA THR A 132 7.02 1.43 -1.74
C THR A 132 7.80 1.35 -3.04
N PHE A 133 9.03 0.87 -2.98
CA PHE A 133 9.89 0.65 -4.14
C PHE A 133 10.41 -0.79 -4.17
N THR A 134 10.51 -1.34 -5.36
CA THR A 134 11.06 -2.67 -5.60
C THR A 134 12.16 -2.61 -6.65
N ARG A 135 13.19 -3.42 -6.46
CA ARG A 135 14.28 -3.57 -7.43
C ARG A 135 13.87 -4.59 -8.48
N VAL A 136 13.73 -4.15 -9.73
CA VAL A 136 13.34 -5.03 -10.86
C VAL A 136 14.55 -5.54 -11.65
N SER A 137 15.70 -4.87 -11.54
CA SER A 137 16.96 -5.33 -12.14
C SER A 137 18.17 -4.85 -11.31
N ARG A 138 19.40 -5.16 -11.75
CA ARG A 138 20.60 -4.61 -11.10
C ARG A 138 20.68 -3.08 -11.18
N GLU A 139 20.00 -2.46 -12.13
CA GLU A 139 20.14 -1.03 -12.39
C GLU A 139 18.86 -0.26 -12.13
N LEU A 140 17.72 -0.94 -11.93
CA LEU A 140 16.40 -0.30 -11.92
C LEU A 140 15.64 -0.59 -10.62
N VAL A 141 15.15 0.49 -10.01
CA VAL A 141 14.24 0.46 -8.88
C VAL A 141 12.98 1.23 -9.25
N CYS A 142 11.82 0.69 -8.89
CA CYS A 142 10.53 1.16 -9.37
C CYS A 142 9.54 1.30 -8.23
N LEU A 143 8.70 2.32 -8.32
CA LEU A 143 7.53 2.49 -7.45
C LEU A 143 6.57 1.32 -7.67
N ILE A 144 5.99 0.77 -6.60
CA ILE A 144 5.13 -0.43 -6.67
C ILE A 144 3.64 -0.15 -6.86
N PHE A 145 3.26 1.11 -7.05
CA PHE A 145 1.91 1.51 -7.38
C PHE A 145 1.69 1.35 -8.88
N LYS A 146 0.50 0.90 -9.27
CA LYS A 146 0.10 0.79 -10.67
C LYS A 146 -1.31 1.32 -10.88
N GLY A 147 -1.48 2.10 -11.95
CA GLY A 147 -2.79 2.54 -12.40
C GLY A 147 -3.54 1.41 -13.11
N PHE A 148 -4.86 1.34 -12.92
CA PHE A 148 -5.72 0.45 -13.70
C PHE A 148 -7.12 1.02 -13.88
N ASP A 149 -7.80 0.56 -14.93
CA ASP A 149 -9.13 1.01 -15.34
C ASP A 149 -10.25 0.38 -14.51
N GLN A 150 -10.14 0.47 -13.19
CA GLN A 150 -11.22 0.14 -12.26
C GLN A 150 -11.35 1.22 -11.19
N SER A 151 -12.55 1.32 -10.61
CA SER A 151 -12.88 2.32 -9.59
C SER A 151 -12.46 1.93 -8.18
N LEU A 152 -12.12 0.66 -7.95
CA LEU A 152 -11.80 0.10 -6.64
C LEU A 152 -10.29 -0.08 -6.52
N ALA A 153 -9.68 0.34 -5.42
CA ALA A 153 -8.25 0.13 -5.18
C ALA A 153 -7.96 -1.28 -4.63
N ILE A 154 -6.72 -1.75 -4.77
CA ILE A 154 -6.20 -2.96 -4.12
C ILE A 154 -4.90 -2.62 -3.39
N TYR A 155 -4.88 -2.77 -2.06
CA TYR A 155 -3.71 -2.66 -1.21
C TYR A 155 -2.95 -4.00 -1.17
N GLY A 156 -1.86 -4.06 -1.93
CA GLY A 156 -1.16 -5.29 -2.25
C GLY A 156 -0.15 -5.77 -1.20
N LYS A 157 0.39 -6.96 -1.47
CA LYS A 157 1.35 -7.69 -0.64
C LYS A 157 2.59 -6.88 -0.26
N LEU A 158 3.22 -6.18 -1.20
CA LEU A 158 4.49 -5.50 -0.93
C LEU A 158 4.34 -4.39 0.13
N MET A 159 3.20 -3.70 0.15
CA MET A 159 2.91 -2.70 1.20
C MET A 159 2.61 -3.34 2.55
N GLN A 160 2.13 -4.59 2.58
CA GLN A 160 1.86 -5.36 3.79
C GLN A 160 3.11 -6.02 4.39
N MET A 161 4.24 -6.06 3.68
CA MET A 161 5.49 -6.64 4.20
C MET A 161 6.01 -5.88 5.42
N ASN A 162 6.70 -6.57 6.34
CA ASN A 162 7.21 -5.95 7.58
C ASN A 162 6.11 -5.37 8.48
N PHE A 163 4.89 -5.88 8.36
CA PHE A 163 3.81 -5.66 9.30
C PHE A 163 3.27 -6.99 9.82
N LEU A 164 2.89 -7.02 11.10
CA LEU A 164 1.88 -7.95 11.58
C LEU A 164 0.53 -7.35 11.21
N VAL A 165 -0.17 -8.00 10.29
CA VAL A 165 -1.51 -7.63 9.86
C VAL A 165 -2.51 -8.56 10.53
N GLY A 166 -3.32 -8.03 11.44
CA GLY A 166 -4.33 -8.80 12.17
C GLY A 166 -5.72 -8.54 11.62
N TYR A 167 -6.45 -9.60 11.29
CA TYR A 167 -7.85 -9.52 10.84
C TYR A 167 -8.77 -10.01 11.97
N ASP A 168 -9.58 -9.11 12.52
CA ASP A 168 -10.60 -9.45 13.51
C ASP A 168 -11.98 -9.29 12.88
N THR A 169 -12.54 -10.42 12.41
CA THR A 169 -13.86 -10.46 11.76
C THR A 169 -15.02 -10.45 12.75
N GLU A 170 -14.77 -10.66 14.05
CA GLU A 170 -15.80 -10.47 15.08
C GLU A 170 -15.96 -8.98 15.40
N LYS A 171 -14.84 -8.27 15.57
CA LYS A 171 -14.82 -6.83 15.82
C LYS A 171 -14.89 -5.96 14.56
N GLN A 172 -14.85 -6.58 13.38
CA GLN A 172 -14.81 -5.89 12.09
C GLN A 172 -13.66 -4.87 12.01
N THR A 173 -12.43 -5.31 12.28
CA THR A 173 -11.23 -4.45 12.21
C THR A 173 -10.05 -5.16 11.55
N VAL A 174 -9.19 -4.36 10.92
CA VAL A 174 -7.83 -4.75 10.56
C VAL A 174 -6.86 -3.94 11.41
N SER A 175 -5.79 -4.59 11.85
CA SER A 175 -4.72 -3.98 12.64
C SER A 175 -3.39 -4.07 11.91
N PHE A 176 -2.58 -3.02 12.04
CA PHE A 176 -1.20 -3.00 11.54
C PHE A 176 -0.24 -2.74 12.70
N LYS A 177 0.82 -3.53 12.76
CA LYS A 177 1.96 -3.28 13.64
C LYS A 177 3.24 -3.46 12.86
N GLN A 178 4.02 -2.41 12.74
CA GLN A 178 5.32 -2.48 12.06
C GLN A 178 6.24 -3.44 12.84
N ILE A 179 6.93 -4.30 12.11
CA ILE A 179 7.91 -5.23 12.64
C ILE A 179 9.16 -5.24 11.77
N ASP A 180 10.33 -5.35 12.39
CA ASP A 180 11.55 -5.61 11.65
C ASP A 180 11.71 -7.12 11.43
N CYS A 181 11.42 -7.57 10.21
CA CYS A 181 11.56 -8.97 9.82
C CYS A 181 13.02 -9.38 9.51
N THR A 182 13.98 -8.45 9.54
CA THR A 182 15.38 -8.77 9.25
C THR A 182 16.03 -9.62 10.34
N ASN A 183 15.49 -9.57 11.57
CA ASN A 183 16.01 -10.27 12.75
C ASN A 183 15.19 -11.50 13.19
N GLN A 184 14.22 -11.98 12.39
CA GLN A 184 13.41 -13.18 12.71
C GLN A 184 14.01 -14.50 12.27
#